data_AF-A0A0F0HY15-F1
#
_entry.id   AF-A0A0F0HY15-F1
#
_cell.length_a   1.000
_cell.length_b   1.000
_cell.length_c   1.000
_cell.angle_alpha   90.00
_cell.angle_beta   90.00
_cell.angle_gamma   90.00
#
_symmetry.space_group_name_H-M   'P 1'
#
loop_
_entity.id
_entity.type
_entity.pdbx_description
1 polymer ?
#
loop_
_entity_poly.entity_id
_entity_poly.type
_entity_poly.pdbx_seq_one_letter_code
_entity_poly.pdbx_strand_id
1 'polypeptide(L)'
;MSHHLSGPDGRSPRGDARLDLTDVYAFAAHGGRTVLVMNVHPDAPAKGAAFHPDVVHRIDIDTDGDHRADVAYSFVFSDPQEGPQTCTVHRATGEQARAHQAGGKQVLTGVPIGLDLEPAVVVDHTFKFFAGLRSDPFFVDLDGIVQGFRWTGADWGADKNVLSIVLELTDEDLGTDGPIGVWARVSLYEDGRLTSVDRGAHPSLIAYFAENEGREDYNAGEPADDLAAYLVPFTAVLQRTGGYDRASAERTVRTVLPDVLRYDRTRPAAYPNGRTLTDDVSSARLAMVTGGRITSDHIPAHTDLLPDFPYLGHPHPARTG
;
A
#
# COMPACT_ATOMS: atom_id res chain seq x y z
N MET A 1 3.48 0.50 -15.08
CA MET A 1 2.33 -0.21 -14.49
C MET A 1 2.44 -0.03 -12.99
N SER A 2 1.47 0.64 -12.37
CA SER A 2 1.43 0.85 -10.91
C SER A 2 0.74 -0.31 -10.22
N HIS A 3 0.80 -0.36 -8.89
CA HIS A 3 -0.02 -1.29 -8.09
C HIS A 3 -1.52 -0.98 -8.19
N HIS A 4 -1.90 0.16 -8.78
CA HIS A 4 -3.28 0.62 -8.99
C HIS A 4 -4.13 -0.25 -9.94
N LEU A 5 -3.59 -1.37 -10.40
CA LEU A 5 -4.25 -2.38 -11.25
C LEU A 5 -3.65 -3.76 -10.91
N SER A 6 -3.97 -4.25 -9.72
CA SER A 6 -3.31 -5.41 -9.10
C SER A 6 -3.87 -6.77 -9.52
N GLY A 7 -5.08 -6.80 -10.09
CA GLY A 7 -5.69 -8.02 -10.60
C GLY A 7 -5.12 -8.49 -11.96
N PRO A 8 -5.57 -9.67 -12.44
CA PRO A 8 -5.20 -10.19 -13.75
C PRO A 8 -5.53 -9.22 -14.89
N ASP A 9 -4.72 -9.25 -15.94
CA ASP A 9 -4.85 -8.38 -17.13
C ASP A 9 -4.82 -6.87 -16.84
N GLY A 10 -4.25 -6.46 -15.70
CA GLY A 10 -4.23 -5.07 -15.28
C GLY A 10 -5.64 -4.53 -15.00
N ARG A 11 -6.52 -5.36 -14.43
CA ARG A 11 -7.84 -4.98 -13.95
C ARG A 11 -7.87 -5.00 -12.43
N SER A 12 -8.91 -4.42 -11.84
CA SER A 12 -9.18 -4.54 -10.41
C SER A 12 -9.41 -6.00 -10.01
N PRO A 13 -8.93 -6.45 -8.82
CA PRO A 13 -9.28 -7.75 -8.28
C PRO A 13 -10.80 -7.96 -8.32
N ARG A 14 -11.24 -9.12 -8.79
CA ARG A 14 -12.68 -9.45 -8.99
C ARG A 14 -13.50 -8.40 -9.77
N GLY A 15 -12.85 -7.49 -10.49
CA GLY A 15 -13.52 -6.41 -11.22
C GLY A 15 -14.04 -5.26 -10.34
N ASP A 16 -13.63 -5.17 -9.08
CA ASP A 16 -14.06 -4.12 -8.15
C ASP A 16 -12.86 -3.27 -7.69
N ALA A 17 -12.88 -1.98 -8.04
CA ALA A 17 -11.79 -1.06 -7.73
C ALA A 17 -11.56 -0.87 -6.22
N ARG A 18 -12.58 -1.11 -5.40
CA ARG A 18 -12.46 -1.06 -3.93
C ARG A 18 -11.52 -2.13 -3.37
N LEU A 19 -11.17 -3.14 -4.18
CA LEU A 19 -10.26 -4.23 -3.81
C LEU A 19 -8.81 -3.97 -4.23
N ASP A 20 -8.55 -2.97 -5.07
CA ASP A 20 -7.19 -2.59 -5.44
C ASP A 20 -6.51 -1.93 -4.23
N LEU A 21 -5.53 -2.62 -3.64
CA LEU A 21 -4.49 -1.96 -2.86
C LEU A 21 -3.66 -1.12 -3.83
N THR A 22 -3.32 0.11 -3.45
CA THR A 22 -2.41 0.93 -4.27
C THR A 22 -1.07 1.04 -3.59
N ASP A 23 -1.04 1.50 -2.34
CA ASP A 23 0.22 1.89 -1.72
C ASP A 23 0.21 1.72 -0.21
N VAL A 24 1.39 1.38 0.31
CA VAL A 24 1.70 1.38 1.74
C VAL A 24 2.78 2.42 2.02
N TYR A 25 2.61 3.16 3.12
CA TYR A 25 3.58 4.12 3.62
C TYR A 25 3.84 3.89 5.10
N ALA A 26 5.09 4.09 5.50
CA ALA A 26 5.54 3.98 6.88
C ALA A 26 6.59 5.05 7.14
N PHE A 27 6.28 6.04 7.97
CA PHE A 27 7.18 7.15 8.25
C PHE A 27 6.95 7.72 9.65
N ALA A 28 7.90 8.53 10.13
CA ALA A 28 7.84 9.11 11.47
C ALA A 28 6.86 10.29 11.53
N ALA A 29 6.10 10.36 12.62
CA ALA A 29 5.45 11.57 13.11
C ALA A 29 6.21 12.13 14.32
N HIS A 30 5.85 13.35 14.73
CA HIS A 30 6.44 13.97 15.92
C HIS A 30 6.14 13.17 17.21
N GLY A 31 7.10 13.14 18.13
CA GLY A 31 6.88 12.63 19.49
C GLY A 31 6.99 11.11 19.64
N GLY A 32 7.84 10.43 18.86
CA GLY A 32 8.01 8.97 18.96
C GLY A 32 6.78 8.21 18.45
N ARG A 33 6.23 8.70 17.33
CA ARG A 33 5.05 8.16 16.68
C ARG A 33 5.39 7.74 15.26
N THR A 34 4.71 6.71 14.80
CA THR A 34 4.81 6.20 13.43
C THR A 34 3.47 6.39 12.74
N VAL A 35 3.49 6.86 11.49
CA VAL A 35 2.36 6.92 10.59
C VAL A 35 2.41 5.72 9.66
N LEU A 36 1.31 4.97 9.61
CA LEU A 36 1.05 3.92 8.64
C LEU A 36 -0.11 4.37 7.75
N VAL A 37 0.09 4.32 6.43
CA VAL A 37 -0.96 4.61 5.45
C VAL A 37 -1.14 3.42 4.54
N MET A 38 -2.40 3.04 4.32
CA MET A 38 -2.82 2.10 3.28
C MET A 38 -3.77 2.84 2.35
N ASN A 39 -3.40 2.98 1.09
CA ASN A 39 -4.27 3.52 0.06
C ASN A 39 -4.90 2.37 -0.73
N VAL A 40 -6.19 2.52 -1.02
CA VAL A 40 -6.99 1.59 -1.82
C VAL A 40 -7.88 2.39 -2.78
N HIS A 41 -8.52 1.70 -3.73
CA HIS A 41 -9.49 2.31 -4.63
C HIS A 41 -8.92 3.50 -5.44
N PRO A 42 -8.05 3.20 -6.41
CA PRO A 42 -7.48 4.24 -7.28
C PRO A 42 -8.58 4.93 -8.11
N ASP A 43 -8.38 6.22 -8.37
CA ASP A 43 -9.30 7.07 -9.16
C ASP A 43 -10.69 7.22 -8.51
N ALA A 44 -10.78 7.12 -7.18
CA ALA A 44 -12.01 7.44 -6.47
C ALA A 44 -12.41 8.92 -6.69
N PRO A 45 -13.69 9.30 -6.65
CA PRO A 45 -14.87 8.44 -6.54
C PRO A 45 -15.40 7.96 -7.90
N ALA A 46 -14.59 7.94 -8.98
CA ALA A 46 -15.09 7.64 -10.33
C ALA A 46 -15.77 6.26 -10.45
N LYS A 47 -15.37 5.31 -9.60
CA LYS A 47 -15.96 3.95 -9.50
C LYS A 47 -16.65 3.72 -8.14
N GLY A 48 -17.07 4.79 -7.48
CA GLY A 48 -17.70 4.78 -6.16
C GLY A 48 -16.84 5.47 -5.10
N ALA A 49 -17.48 5.92 -4.02
CA ALA A 49 -16.83 6.67 -2.95
C ALA A 49 -16.77 5.92 -1.61
N ALA A 50 -17.12 4.63 -1.59
CA ALA A 50 -17.22 3.82 -0.38
C ALA A 50 -16.17 2.70 -0.36
N PHE A 51 -15.73 2.33 0.83
CA PHE A 51 -14.98 1.10 1.06
C PHE A 51 -15.91 -0.11 0.89
N HIS A 52 -15.37 -1.27 0.53
CA HIS A 52 -16.17 -2.48 0.37
C HIS A 52 -16.55 -3.06 1.75
N PRO A 53 -17.84 -3.33 2.04
CA PRO A 53 -18.26 -3.77 3.37
C PRO A 53 -17.84 -5.21 3.70
N ASP A 54 -17.79 -6.10 2.71
CA ASP A 54 -17.35 -7.49 2.90
C ASP A 54 -15.83 -7.69 2.90
N VAL A 55 -15.05 -6.64 3.09
CA VAL A 55 -13.59 -6.69 2.97
C VAL A 55 -12.91 -6.34 4.28
N VAL A 56 -11.91 -7.15 4.65
CA VAL A 56 -10.96 -6.83 5.70
C VAL A 56 -9.73 -6.19 5.04
N HIS A 57 -9.54 -4.90 5.32
CA HIS A 57 -8.32 -4.18 4.96
C HIS A 57 -7.36 -4.34 6.13
N ARG A 58 -6.09 -4.69 5.88
CA ARG A 58 -5.15 -5.00 6.96
C ARG A 58 -3.79 -4.37 6.70
N ILE A 59 -3.21 -3.77 7.73
CA ILE A 59 -1.79 -3.46 7.80
C ILE A 59 -1.15 -4.42 8.80
N ASP A 60 -0.16 -5.15 8.32
CA ASP A 60 0.57 -6.17 9.05
C ASP A 60 1.94 -5.67 9.47
N ILE A 61 2.35 -6.07 10.67
CA ILE A 61 3.61 -5.67 11.26
C ILE A 61 4.35 -6.91 11.76
N ASP A 62 5.55 -7.10 11.22
CA ASP A 62 6.56 -8.06 11.66
C ASP A 62 7.54 -7.35 12.59
N THR A 63 7.75 -7.89 13.78
CA THR A 63 8.62 -7.31 14.82
C THR A 63 9.86 -8.15 15.12
N ASP A 64 9.93 -9.39 14.63
CA ASP A 64 11.04 -10.31 14.92
C ASP A 64 11.86 -10.73 13.68
N GLY A 65 11.40 -10.33 12.49
CA GLY A 65 12.07 -10.56 11.21
C GLY A 65 11.78 -11.92 10.59
N ASP A 66 10.78 -12.67 11.07
CA ASP A 66 10.35 -13.94 10.49
C ASP A 66 9.41 -13.79 9.27
N HIS A 67 9.07 -12.53 8.92
CA HIS A 67 8.19 -12.16 7.81
C HIS A 67 6.75 -12.64 7.98
N ARG A 68 6.30 -12.81 9.22
CA ARG A 68 4.93 -13.10 9.62
C ARG A 68 4.43 -11.99 10.54
N ALA A 69 3.12 -11.77 10.53
CA ALA A 69 2.54 -10.71 11.34
C ALA A 69 2.58 -11.09 12.82
N ASP A 70 3.19 -10.23 13.64
CA ASP A 70 3.13 -10.28 15.11
C ASP A 70 2.05 -9.36 15.65
N VAL A 71 1.81 -8.25 14.94
CA VAL A 71 0.73 -7.29 15.18
C VAL A 71 0.01 -7.04 13.85
N ALA A 72 -1.31 -6.98 13.89
CA ALA A 72 -2.11 -6.60 12.73
C ALA A 72 -3.18 -5.59 13.11
N TYR A 73 -3.32 -4.55 12.30
CA TYR A 73 -4.45 -3.62 12.36
C TYR A 73 -5.41 -3.92 11.22
N SER A 74 -6.63 -4.33 11.56
CA SER A 74 -7.68 -4.62 10.58
C SER A 74 -8.76 -3.55 10.60
N PHE A 75 -9.21 -3.14 9.42
CA PHE A 75 -10.22 -2.11 9.21
C PHE A 75 -11.40 -2.75 8.48
N VAL A 76 -12.58 -2.70 9.11
CA VAL A 76 -13.82 -3.24 8.58
C VAL A 76 -14.85 -2.12 8.49
N PHE A 77 -15.52 -2.02 7.35
CA PHE A 77 -16.44 -0.93 7.06
C PHE A 77 -17.88 -1.40 7.05
N SER A 78 -18.80 -0.59 7.58
CA SER A 78 -20.23 -0.89 7.55
C SER A 78 -20.78 -0.80 6.12
N ASP A 79 -21.94 -1.42 5.87
CA ASP A 79 -22.62 -1.30 4.59
C ASP A 79 -23.05 0.17 4.35
N PRO A 80 -22.61 0.82 3.26
CA PRO A 80 -23.01 2.19 2.95
C PRO A 80 -24.52 2.33 2.62
N GLN A 81 -25.24 1.22 2.40
CA GLN A 81 -26.70 1.24 2.20
C GLN A 81 -27.48 1.37 3.53
N GLU A 82 -26.87 1.04 4.67
CA GLU A 82 -27.49 1.12 5.98
C GLU A 82 -27.34 2.50 6.66
N GLY A 83 -26.63 3.43 6.01
CA GLY A 83 -26.41 4.79 6.48
C GLY A 83 -25.02 5.31 6.13
N PRO A 84 -24.58 6.43 6.74
CA PRO A 84 -23.21 6.90 6.61
C PRO A 84 -22.23 5.78 6.98
N GLN A 85 -21.31 5.46 6.06
CA GLN A 85 -20.36 4.37 6.26
C GLN A 85 -19.42 4.71 7.43
N THR A 86 -19.19 3.72 8.30
CA THR A 86 -18.29 3.81 9.44
C THR A 86 -17.24 2.72 9.38
N CYS A 87 -16.14 2.90 10.10
CA CYS A 87 -15.04 1.97 10.26
C CYS A 87 -14.96 1.47 11.70
N THR A 88 -14.67 0.18 11.83
CA THR A 88 -14.22 -0.45 13.07
C THR A 88 -12.77 -0.90 12.90
N VAL A 89 -11.92 -0.52 13.86
CA VAL A 89 -10.49 -0.84 13.87
C VAL A 89 -10.22 -1.91 14.90
N HIS A 90 -9.61 -3.01 14.47
CA HIS A 90 -9.19 -4.12 15.31
C HIS A 90 -7.67 -4.15 15.42
N ARG A 91 -7.16 -4.46 16.61
CA ARG A 91 -5.75 -4.74 16.86
C ARG A 91 -5.60 -6.20 17.32
N ALA A 92 -4.89 -6.99 16.55
CA ALA A 92 -4.57 -8.38 16.84
C ALA A 92 -3.09 -8.57 17.16
N THR A 93 -2.77 -9.59 17.94
CA THR A 93 -1.40 -10.05 18.19
C THR A 93 -1.31 -11.58 18.11
N GLY A 94 -0.09 -12.11 17.94
CA GLY A 94 0.17 -13.56 17.92
C GLY A 94 -0.61 -14.27 16.80
N GLU A 95 -1.22 -15.43 17.09
CA GLU A 95 -1.96 -16.19 16.07
C GLU A 95 -3.11 -15.39 15.43
N GLN A 96 -3.74 -14.49 16.17
CA GLN A 96 -4.80 -13.65 15.61
C GLN A 96 -4.25 -12.62 14.61
N ALA A 97 -3.01 -12.14 14.78
CA ALA A 97 -2.36 -11.28 13.79
C ALA A 97 -2.04 -12.03 12.50
N ARG A 98 -1.84 -13.35 12.58
CA ARG A 98 -1.53 -14.21 11.42
C ARG A 98 -2.78 -14.65 10.64
N ALA A 99 -3.96 -14.49 11.21
CA ALA A 99 -5.23 -14.86 10.60
C ALA A 99 -5.83 -13.70 9.78
N HIS A 100 -6.30 -13.94 8.55
CA HIS A 100 -6.82 -12.87 7.68
C HIS A 100 -8.07 -12.17 8.24
N GLN A 101 -8.81 -12.81 9.14
CA GLN A 101 -9.98 -12.24 9.80
C GLN A 101 -9.60 -11.00 10.63
N ALA A 102 -10.57 -10.09 10.80
CA ALA A 102 -10.47 -9.00 11.77
C ALA A 102 -10.54 -9.55 13.22
N GLY A 103 -9.43 -10.12 13.68
CA GLY A 103 -9.26 -10.69 15.01
C GLY A 103 -8.83 -9.65 16.06
N GLY A 104 -8.69 -10.10 17.31
CA GLY A 104 -8.19 -9.24 18.39
C GLY A 104 -9.20 -8.23 18.94
N LYS A 105 -8.68 -7.18 19.59
CA LYS A 105 -9.47 -6.18 20.30
C LYS A 105 -9.94 -5.08 19.34
N GLN A 106 -11.23 -4.73 19.38
CA GLN A 106 -11.71 -3.49 18.79
C GLN A 106 -11.14 -2.30 19.54
N VAL A 107 -10.29 -1.51 18.88
CA VAL A 107 -9.65 -0.32 19.47
C VAL A 107 -10.40 0.97 19.13
N LEU A 108 -11.12 0.99 18.00
CA LEU A 108 -12.03 2.05 17.60
C LEU A 108 -13.28 1.43 16.97
N THR A 109 -14.46 2.03 17.18
CA THR A 109 -15.74 1.53 16.64
C THR A 109 -16.59 2.69 16.14
N GLY A 110 -17.25 2.52 15.00
CA GLY A 110 -18.23 3.50 14.49
C GLY A 110 -17.60 4.83 14.05
N VAL A 111 -16.35 4.80 13.58
CA VAL A 111 -15.67 6.01 13.11
C VAL A 111 -16.20 6.37 11.71
N PRO A 112 -16.80 7.55 11.48
CA PRO A 112 -17.29 7.92 10.15
C PRO A 112 -16.14 8.06 9.15
N ILE A 113 -16.37 7.68 7.89
CA ILE A 113 -15.40 7.96 6.82
C ILE A 113 -15.49 9.43 6.38
N GLY A 114 -14.36 10.04 6.03
CA GLY A 114 -14.28 11.43 5.58
C GLY A 114 -14.18 11.55 4.06
N LEU A 115 -15.25 11.97 3.39
CA LEU A 115 -15.27 12.13 1.93
C LEU A 115 -15.08 13.59 1.47
N ASP A 116 -15.20 14.53 2.39
CA ASP A 116 -15.10 15.96 2.12
C ASP A 116 -13.67 16.49 2.30
N LEU A 117 -13.50 17.79 2.04
CA LEU A 117 -12.25 18.52 2.27
C LEU A 117 -11.77 18.38 3.72
N GLU A 118 -12.69 18.51 4.67
CA GLU A 118 -12.40 18.41 6.09
C GLU A 118 -12.37 16.95 6.53
N PRO A 119 -11.24 16.44 7.08
CA PRO A 119 -11.15 15.05 7.48
C PRO A 119 -12.02 14.77 8.72
N ALA A 120 -12.75 13.65 8.68
CA ALA A 120 -13.30 13.05 9.89
C ALA A 120 -12.18 12.30 10.64
N VAL A 121 -11.52 12.98 11.57
CA VAL A 121 -10.40 12.42 12.36
C VAL A 121 -10.86 12.00 13.75
N VAL A 122 -10.37 10.85 14.20
CA VAL A 122 -10.38 10.47 15.62
C VAL A 122 -8.99 10.68 16.19
N VAL A 123 -8.90 11.42 17.30
CA VAL A 123 -7.67 11.61 18.07
C VAL A 123 -7.91 11.11 19.49
N ASP A 124 -7.08 10.16 19.90
CA ASP A 124 -6.93 9.73 21.28
C ASP A 124 -5.44 9.76 21.65
N HIS A 125 -5.10 9.57 22.92
CA HIS A 125 -3.71 9.54 23.41
C HIS A 125 -2.84 8.55 22.63
N THR A 126 -3.39 7.38 22.30
CA THR A 126 -2.66 6.30 21.63
C THR A 126 -2.77 6.37 20.10
N PHE A 127 -3.91 6.79 19.55
CA PHE A 127 -4.22 6.68 18.12
C PHE A 127 -4.63 8.02 17.52
N LYS A 128 -4.13 8.36 16.32
CA LYS A 128 -4.90 9.18 15.38
C LYS A 128 -5.33 8.31 14.22
N PHE A 129 -6.59 8.44 13.82
CA PHE A 129 -7.16 7.61 12.78
C PHE A 129 -8.03 8.44 11.83
N PHE A 130 -7.90 8.13 10.54
CA PHE A 130 -8.73 8.65 9.46
C PHE A 130 -8.92 7.54 8.42
N ALA A 131 -10.12 7.45 7.87
CA ALA A 131 -10.39 6.69 6.66
C ALA A 131 -11.28 7.53 5.74
N GLY A 132 -10.93 7.63 4.45
CA GLY A 132 -11.71 8.47 3.54
C GLY A 132 -11.00 8.86 2.25
N LEU A 133 -11.68 9.69 1.45
CA LEU A 133 -11.19 10.16 0.15
C LEU A 133 -10.05 11.16 0.36
N ARG A 134 -8.93 11.03 -0.35
CA ARG A 134 -7.81 12.00 -0.34
C ARG A 134 -7.14 12.07 -1.70
N SER A 135 -6.40 13.15 -1.98
CA SER A 135 -5.57 13.18 -3.19
C SER A 135 -4.56 12.05 -3.14
N ASP A 136 -4.35 11.44 -4.31
CA ASP A 136 -3.43 10.33 -4.47
C ASP A 136 -2.00 10.87 -4.44
N PRO A 137 -1.13 10.42 -3.52
CA PRO A 137 0.27 10.83 -3.46
C PRO A 137 1.12 10.10 -4.51
N PHE A 138 0.55 9.19 -5.31
CA PHE A 138 1.25 8.51 -6.39
C PHE A 138 1.48 9.44 -7.58
N PHE A 139 2.73 9.53 -8.04
CA PHE A 139 3.13 10.34 -9.19
C PHE A 139 3.97 9.50 -10.16
N VAL A 140 3.67 9.63 -11.46
CA VAL A 140 4.38 8.91 -12.53
C VAL A 140 4.04 9.45 -13.93
N ASP A 141 5.00 9.43 -14.84
CA ASP A 141 4.73 9.60 -16.28
C ASP A 141 4.33 8.26 -16.93
N LEU A 142 3.10 7.83 -16.67
CA LEU A 142 2.60 6.54 -17.14
C LEU A 142 2.59 6.45 -18.67
N ASP A 143 2.22 7.53 -19.35
CA ASP A 143 2.21 7.60 -20.81
C ASP A 143 3.62 7.48 -21.37
N GLY A 144 4.59 8.13 -20.74
CA GLY A 144 5.99 8.01 -21.10
C GLY A 144 6.50 6.57 -20.97
N ILE A 145 6.12 5.86 -19.90
CA ILE A 145 6.41 4.43 -19.73
C ILE A 145 5.81 3.61 -20.89
N VAL A 146 4.53 3.79 -21.19
CA VAL A 146 3.82 3.05 -22.26
C VAL A 146 4.42 3.34 -23.64
N GLN A 147 4.94 4.56 -23.86
CA GLN A 147 5.59 4.97 -25.10
C GLN A 147 7.07 4.58 -25.19
N GLY A 148 7.53 3.65 -24.35
CA GLY A 148 8.91 3.17 -24.36
C GLY A 148 9.89 4.18 -23.77
N PHE A 149 9.49 4.79 -22.65
CA PHE A 149 10.26 5.78 -21.88
C PHE A 149 10.47 7.11 -22.62
N ARG A 150 9.48 7.51 -23.41
CA ARG A 150 9.43 8.83 -24.06
C ARG A 150 8.65 9.77 -23.16
N TRP A 151 9.34 10.41 -22.23
CA TRP A 151 8.72 11.27 -21.23
C TRP A 151 7.90 12.38 -21.86
N THR A 152 6.66 12.47 -21.41
CA THR A 152 5.69 13.49 -21.75
C THR A 152 5.77 14.66 -20.76
N GLY A 153 6.26 14.40 -19.54
CA GLY A 153 6.21 15.33 -18.42
C GLY A 153 4.81 15.47 -17.81
N ALA A 154 3.85 14.65 -18.25
CA ALA A 154 2.51 14.61 -17.70
C ALA A 154 2.46 13.62 -16.54
N ASP A 155 2.12 14.14 -15.37
CA ASP A 155 1.86 13.33 -14.19
C ASP A 155 0.46 12.71 -14.27
N TRP A 156 0.41 11.38 -14.31
CA TRP A 156 -0.86 10.65 -14.33
C TRP A 156 -1.66 10.79 -13.04
N GLY A 157 -0.98 10.99 -11.90
CA GLY A 157 -1.58 11.05 -10.57
C GLY A 157 -2.03 12.45 -10.13
N ALA A 158 -1.61 13.50 -10.83
CA ALA A 158 -1.76 14.90 -10.39
C ALA A 158 -3.21 15.37 -10.14
N ASP A 159 -4.22 14.66 -10.66
CA ASP A 159 -5.64 14.97 -10.46
C ASP A 159 -6.45 13.79 -9.92
N LYS A 160 -5.78 12.79 -9.34
CA LYS A 160 -6.36 11.53 -8.89
C LYS A 160 -6.60 11.53 -7.39
N ASN A 161 -7.66 10.84 -6.98
CA ASN A 161 -7.87 10.52 -5.58
C ASN A 161 -7.81 9.01 -5.34
N VAL A 162 -7.65 8.68 -4.06
CA VAL A 162 -7.72 7.33 -3.50
C VAL A 162 -8.59 7.34 -2.26
N LEU A 163 -9.02 6.16 -1.81
CA LEU A 163 -9.49 5.97 -0.45
C LEU A 163 -8.28 5.62 0.44
N SER A 164 -7.98 6.48 1.40
CA SER A 164 -6.86 6.31 2.33
C SER A 164 -7.35 5.82 3.68
N ILE A 165 -6.57 4.93 4.29
CA ILE A 165 -6.66 4.53 5.69
C ILE A 165 -5.35 4.97 6.35
N VAL A 166 -5.44 5.89 7.31
CA VAL A 166 -4.28 6.52 7.97
C VAL A 166 -4.34 6.24 9.46
N LEU A 167 -3.27 5.67 9.99
CA LEU A 167 -3.13 5.33 11.40
C LEU A 167 -1.81 5.89 11.93
N GLU A 168 -1.89 6.81 12.89
CA GLU A 168 -0.72 7.34 13.61
C GLU A 168 -0.71 6.77 15.03
N LEU A 169 0.37 6.06 15.36
CA LEU A 169 0.51 5.24 16.57
C LEU A 169 1.72 5.66 17.38
N THR A 170 1.75 5.31 18.66
CA THR A 170 3.01 5.32 19.39
C THR A 170 3.92 4.20 18.86
N ASP A 171 5.23 4.41 18.90
CA ASP A 171 6.18 3.38 18.46
C ASP A 171 6.06 2.09 19.32
N GLU A 172 5.64 2.23 20.59
CA GLU A 172 5.40 1.10 21.51
C GLU A 172 4.30 0.16 21.00
N ASP A 173 3.25 0.70 20.36
CA ASP A 173 2.13 -0.09 19.82
C ASP A 173 2.52 -0.98 18.64
N LEU A 174 3.70 -0.72 18.06
CA LEU A 174 4.29 -1.39 16.91
C LEU A 174 5.53 -2.21 17.26
N GLY A 175 5.82 -2.42 18.55
CA GLY A 175 7.01 -3.11 19.03
C GLY A 175 8.22 -2.18 19.21
N THR A 176 8.92 -2.35 20.34
CA THR A 176 9.99 -1.44 20.81
C THR A 176 11.39 -1.79 20.30
N ASP A 177 11.59 -3.01 19.81
CA ASP A 177 12.93 -3.56 19.58
C ASP A 177 13.24 -3.61 18.09
N GLY A 178 14.11 -2.71 17.63
CA GLY A 178 14.65 -2.74 16.28
C GLY A 178 13.67 -2.30 15.16
N PRO A 179 14.06 -2.54 13.89
CA PRO A 179 13.23 -2.21 12.74
C PRO A 179 12.04 -3.15 12.61
N ILE A 180 10.91 -2.62 12.16
CA ILE A 180 9.73 -3.42 11.80
C ILE A 180 9.70 -3.76 10.31
N GLY A 181 8.98 -4.83 9.97
CA GLY A 181 8.47 -5.06 8.63
C GLY A 181 7.00 -4.64 8.52
N VAL A 182 6.61 -4.03 7.40
CA VAL A 182 5.22 -3.59 7.15
C VAL A 182 4.76 -4.05 5.77
N TRP A 183 3.54 -4.59 5.68
CA TRP A 183 2.85 -4.80 4.40
C TRP A 183 1.35 -4.62 4.61
N ALA A 184 0.60 -4.45 3.52
CA ALA A 184 -0.86 -4.40 3.57
C ALA A 184 -1.48 -5.56 2.82
N ARG A 185 -2.73 -5.86 3.17
CA ARG A 185 -3.53 -6.93 2.58
C ARG A 185 -4.99 -6.47 2.45
N VAL A 186 -5.62 -6.89 1.36
CA VAL A 186 -7.06 -6.75 1.11
C VAL A 186 -7.63 -8.15 0.99
N SER A 187 -8.54 -8.51 1.90
CA SER A 187 -9.18 -9.83 1.90
C SER A 187 -10.69 -9.71 1.78
N LEU A 188 -11.26 -10.33 0.75
CA LEU A 188 -12.69 -10.32 0.45
C LEU A 188 -13.37 -11.55 1.06
N TYR A 189 -14.52 -11.35 1.71
CA TYR A 189 -15.37 -12.43 2.14
C TYR A 189 -16.24 -12.91 0.98
N GLU A 190 -15.90 -14.08 0.43
CA GLU A 190 -16.62 -14.71 -0.69
C GLU A 190 -16.88 -16.18 -0.36
N ASP A 191 -18.09 -16.67 -0.63
CA ASP A 191 -18.48 -18.07 -0.42
C ASP A 191 -18.21 -18.62 1.00
N GLY A 192 -18.44 -17.78 2.02
CA GLY A 192 -18.27 -18.16 3.42
C GLY A 192 -16.81 -18.17 3.91
N ARG A 193 -15.86 -17.74 3.08
CA ARG A 193 -14.43 -17.71 3.39
C ARG A 193 -13.85 -16.34 3.08
N LEU A 194 -12.91 -15.90 3.94
CA LEU A 194 -12.10 -14.73 3.66
C LEU A 194 -10.91 -15.14 2.77
N THR A 195 -10.77 -14.49 1.63
CA THR A 195 -9.70 -14.74 0.66
C THR A 195 -8.88 -13.48 0.47
N SER A 196 -7.56 -13.55 0.64
CA SER A 196 -6.70 -12.45 0.20
C SER A 196 -6.76 -12.30 -1.31
N VAL A 197 -7.21 -11.15 -1.77
CA VAL A 197 -7.34 -10.81 -3.19
C VAL A 197 -6.29 -9.79 -3.64
N ASP A 198 -5.63 -9.14 -2.69
CA ASP A 198 -4.51 -8.24 -2.93
C ASP A 198 -3.59 -8.14 -1.71
N ARG A 199 -2.30 -7.91 -1.94
CA ARG A 199 -1.32 -7.56 -0.91
C ARG A 199 -0.15 -6.82 -1.52
N GLY A 200 0.56 -6.06 -0.69
CA GLY A 200 1.76 -5.39 -1.14
C GLY A 200 2.48 -4.62 -0.04
N ALA A 201 3.79 -4.46 -0.19
CA ALA A 201 4.58 -3.54 0.61
C ALA A 201 5.40 -2.59 -0.26
N HIS A 202 6.16 -3.15 -1.20
CA HIS A 202 6.95 -2.40 -2.16
C HIS A 202 6.10 -1.99 -3.37
N PRO A 203 5.98 -0.68 -3.65
CA PRO A 203 5.20 -0.21 -4.79
C PRO A 203 5.61 -0.86 -6.10
N SER A 204 4.62 -1.09 -6.96
CA SER A 204 4.75 -1.59 -8.34
C SER A 204 5.43 -2.95 -8.51
N LEU A 205 5.65 -3.73 -7.45
CA LEU A 205 6.36 -5.01 -7.55
C LEU A 205 5.61 -6.00 -8.46
N ILE A 206 4.35 -6.31 -8.17
CA ILE A 206 3.53 -7.20 -9.01
C ILE A 206 3.37 -6.68 -10.44
N ALA A 207 3.35 -5.36 -10.59
CA ALA A 207 3.07 -4.71 -11.87
C ALA A 207 4.22 -4.86 -12.88
N TYR A 208 5.46 -4.99 -12.41
CA TYR A 208 6.64 -5.22 -13.25
C TYR A 208 7.13 -6.67 -13.26
N PHE A 209 6.87 -7.43 -12.19
CA PHE A 209 7.49 -8.74 -12.01
C PHE A 209 6.53 -9.93 -12.15
N ALA A 210 5.25 -9.76 -11.79
CA ALA A 210 4.29 -10.84 -11.86
C ALA A 210 3.65 -10.91 -13.25
N GLU A 211 3.85 -12.03 -13.93
CA GLU A 211 3.07 -12.40 -15.12
C GLU A 211 1.60 -12.63 -14.72
N ASN A 212 0.64 -12.42 -15.64
CA ASN A 212 -0.79 -12.41 -15.31
C ASN A 212 -1.26 -13.68 -14.57
N GLU A 213 -0.75 -14.85 -14.94
CA GLU A 213 -1.11 -16.13 -14.31
C GLU A 213 -0.63 -16.23 -12.85
N GLY A 214 0.47 -15.56 -12.48
CA GLY A 214 1.05 -15.64 -11.12
C GLY A 214 0.52 -14.59 -10.14
N ARG A 215 -0.31 -13.64 -10.59
CA ARG A 215 -0.81 -12.55 -9.73
C ARG A 215 -1.74 -13.02 -8.63
N GLU A 216 -2.64 -13.96 -8.93
CA GLU A 216 -3.57 -14.48 -7.91
C GLU A 216 -2.83 -15.25 -6.82
N ASP A 217 -1.87 -16.10 -7.19
CA ASP A 217 -1.02 -16.83 -6.23
C ASP A 217 -0.18 -15.88 -5.38
N TYR A 218 0.35 -14.81 -5.99
CA TYR A 218 1.05 -13.76 -5.28
C TYR A 218 0.13 -13.09 -4.25
N ASN A 219 -1.03 -12.62 -4.69
CA ASN A 219 -1.99 -11.89 -3.87
C ASN A 219 -2.55 -12.76 -2.72
N ALA A 220 -2.71 -14.06 -2.96
CA ALA A 220 -3.17 -15.02 -1.95
C ALA A 220 -2.07 -15.42 -0.96
N GLY A 221 -0.81 -15.40 -1.37
CA GLY A 221 0.34 -15.87 -0.61
C GLY A 221 0.76 -15.00 0.58
N GLU A 222 1.78 -15.46 1.29
CA GLU A 222 2.37 -14.80 2.46
C GLU A 222 3.81 -14.34 2.18
N PRO A 223 4.25 -13.16 2.68
CA PRO A 223 5.61 -12.69 2.46
C PRO A 223 6.71 -13.66 2.91
N ALA A 224 6.48 -14.43 3.98
CA ALA A 224 7.42 -15.45 4.45
C ALA A 224 7.82 -16.49 3.39
N ASP A 225 6.96 -16.73 2.39
CA ASP A 225 7.19 -17.72 1.33
C ASP A 225 7.73 -17.07 0.03
N ASP A 226 7.81 -15.74 -0.04
CA ASP A 226 8.10 -15.00 -1.28
C ASP A 226 9.47 -15.33 -1.86
N LEU A 227 10.50 -15.49 -1.02
CA LEU A 227 11.84 -15.83 -1.50
C LEU A 227 11.87 -17.20 -2.17
N ALA A 228 11.11 -18.18 -1.64
CA ALA A 228 11.04 -19.51 -2.21
C ALA A 228 10.25 -19.51 -3.53
N ALA A 229 9.14 -18.78 -3.58
CA ALA A 229 8.25 -18.72 -4.73
C ALA A 229 8.79 -17.83 -5.87
N TYR A 230 9.33 -16.66 -5.55
CA TYR A 230 9.51 -15.58 -6.52
C TYR A 230 10.95 -15.16 -6.80
N LEU A 231 11.95 -15.62 -6.02
CA LEU A 231 13.34 -15.25 -6.28
C LEU A 231 13.77 -15.61 -7.71
N VAL A 232 13.49 -16.83 -8.16
CA VAL A 232 13.86 -17.31 -9.50
C VAL A 232 13.14 -16.55 -10.62
N PRO A 233 11.79 -16.47 -10.66
CA PRO A 233 11.11 -15.76 -11.72
C PRO A 233 11.43 -14.26 -11.73
N PHE A 234 11.55 -13.59 -10.57
CA PHE A 234 11.87 -12.16 -10.53
C PHE A 234 13.32 -11.89 -10.96
N THR A 235 14.24 -12.82 -10.65
CA THR A 235 15.61 -12.77 -11.18
C THR A 235 15.59 -12.83 -12.70
N ALA A 236 14.81 -13.74 -13.29
CA ALA A 236 14.69 -13.87 -14.74
C ALA A 236 14.12 -12.59 -15.40
N VAL A 237 13.17 -11.91 -14.74
CA VAL A 237 12.67 -10.60 -15.20
C VAL A 237 13.83 -9.60 -15.28
N LEU A 238 14.61 -9.42 -14.20
CA LEU A 238 15.73 -8.47 -14.22
C LEU A 238 16.80 -8.82 -15.26
N GLN A 239 17.12 -10.09 -15.44
CA GLN A 239 18.07 -10.51 -16.48
C GLN A 239 17.57 -10.11 -17.89
N ARG A 240 16.26 -10.27 -18.17
CA ARG A 240 15.66 -9.87 -19.45
C ARG A 240 15.56 -8.37 -19.62
N THR A 241 15.02 -7.66 -18.63
CA THR A 241 14.64 -6.24 -18.79
C THR A 241 15.81 -5.32 -18.51
N GLY A 242 16.65 -5.65 -17.53
CA GLY A 242 17.77 -4.83 -17.07
C GLY A 242 19.14 -5.29 -17.55
N GLY A 243 19.25 -6.49 -18.13
CA GLY A 243 20.53 -7.03 -18.60
C GLY A 243 21.48 -7.46 -17.47
N TYR A 244 20.94 -7.69 -16.28
CA TYR A 244 21.71 -8.14 -15.12
C TYR A 244 22.32 -9.53 -15.37
N ASP A 245 23.53 -9.76 -14.85
CA ASP A 245 23.98 -11.12 -14.59
C ASP A 245 23.13 -11.75 -13.46
N ARG A 246 23.13 -13.08 -13.36
CA ARG A 246 22.28 -13.80 -12.41
C ARG A 246 22.54 -13.38 -10.95
N ALA A 247 23.81 -13.26 -10.55
CA ALA A 247 24.16 -12.95 -9.17
C ALA A 247 23.77 -11.52 -8.79
N SER A 248 23.95 -10.58 -9.70
CA SER A 248 23.50 -9.19 -9.55
C SER A 248 21.97 -9.11 -9.49
N ALA A 249 21.25 -9.82 -10.37
CA ALA A 249 19.80 -9.88 -10.35
C ALA A 249 19.26 -10.46 -9.03
N GLU A 250 19.81 -11.59 -8.55
CA GLU A 250 19.39 -12.19 -7.27
C GLU A 250 19.63 -11.23 -6.09
N ARG A 251 20.77 -10.53 -6.05
CA ARG A 251 21.03 -9.50 -5.02
C ARG A 251 20.02 -8.36 -5.08
N THR A 252 19.67 -7.90 -6.28
CA THR A 252 18.69 -6.82 -6.47
C THR A 252 17.27 -7.26 -6.10
N VAL A 253 16.84 -8.47 -6.46
CA VAL A 253 15.53 -9.00 -6.06
C VAL A 253 15.40 -9.11 -4.53
N ARG A 254 16.47 -9.50 -3.82
CA ARG A 254 16.49 -9.57 -2.36
C ARG A 254 16.36 -8.23 -1.64
N THR A 255 16.39 -7.10 -2.34
CA THR A 255 16.10 -5.80 -1.72
C THR A 255 14.61 -5.49 -1.65
N VAL A 256 13.77 -6.29 -2.32
CA VAL A 256 12.31 -6.14 -2.37
C VAL A 256 11.56 -7.44 -2.09
N LEU A 257 12.28 -8.56 -1.93
CA LEU A 257 11.74 -9.84 -1.48
C LEU A 257 12.39 -10.24 -0.14
N PRO A 258 11.61 -10.72 0.83
CA PRO A 258 10.14 -10.82 0.81
C PRO A 258 9.46 -9.44 0.69
N ASP A 259 8.23 -9.40 0.19
CA ASP A 259 7.53 -8.12 -0.03
C ASP A 259 7.06 -7.52 1.30
N VAL A 260 8.03 -6.97 2.04
CA VAL A 260 7.91 -6.43 3.38
C VAL A 260 8.72 -5.14 3.45
N LEU A 261 8.03 -4.02 3.65
CA LEU A 261 8.65 -2.71 3.77
C LEU A 261 9.33 -2.60 5.13
N ARG A 262 10.67 -2.67 5.14
CA ARG A 262 11.45 -2.54 6.37
C ARG A 262 11.51 -1.08 6.80
N TYR A 263 11.19 -0.80 8.06
CA TYR A 263 11.24 0.54 8.64
C TYR A 263 11.99 0.56 9.97
N ASP A 264 13.18 1.16 9.94
CA ASP A 264 14.01 1.48 11.11
C ASP A 264 13.73 2.91 11.57
N ARG A 265 13.04 3.03 12.71
CA ARG A 265 12.61 4.30 13.32
C ARG A 265 13.78 5.13 13.84
N THR A 266 14.96 4.54 13.98
CA THR A 266 16.18 5.26 14.41
C THR A 266 16.84 6.02 13.26
N ARG A 267 16.34 5.84 12.04
CA ARG A 267 16.86 6.46 10.82
C ARG A 267 15.77 7.33 10.18
N PRO A 268 16.14 8.38 9.43
CA PRO A 268 15.18 9.13 8.63
C PRO A 268 14.36 8.20 7.73
N ALA A 269 13.04 8.40 7.70
CA ALA A 269 12.16 7.70 6.78
C ALA A 269 12.41 8.20 5.36
N ALA A 270 12.78 7.30 4.47
CA ALA A 270 12.94 7.50 3.03
C ALA A 270 13.15 6.14 2.40
N TYR A 271 12.44 5.84 1.32
CA TYR A 271 12.53 4.56 0.62
C TYR A 271 14.00 4.22 0.30
N PRO A 272 14.51 3.03 0.69
CA PRO A 272 13.77 1.86 1.16
C PRO A 272 13.63 1.69 2.69
N ASN A 273 14.02 2.68 3.51
CA ASN A 273 13.75 2.67 4.95
C ASN A 273 12.38 3.29 5.26
N GLY A 274 11.35 2.45 5.33
CA GLY A 274 9.98 2.92 5.27
C GLY A 274 9.69 3.59 3.92
N ARG A 275 8.66 4.43 3.89
CA ARG A 275 8.31 5.21 2.71
C ARG A 275 7.49 6.43 3.12
N THR A 276 7.91 7.60 2.67
CA THR A 276 7.17 8.86 2.80
C THR A 276 6.24 9.07 1.59
N LEU A 277 5.25 9.97 1.73
CA LEU A 277 4.34 10.32 0.64
C LEU A 277 5.05 10.97 -0.56
N THR A 278 6.27 11.48 -0.37
CA THR A 278 7.07 12.16 -1.41
C THR A 278 8.18 11.29 -2.01
N ASP A 279 8.33 10.05 -1.57
CA ASP A 279 9.39 9.18 -2.07
C ASP A 279 9.10 8.71 -3.50
N ASP A 280 10.03 8.99 -4.41
CA ASP A 280 9.95 8.63 -5.82
C ASP A 280 10.30 7.14 -6.05
N VAL A 281 9.37 6.28 -5.65
CA VAL A 281 9.50 4.83 -5.82
C VAL A 281 9.33 4.43 -7.29
N SER A 282 8.61 5.24 -8.09
CA SER A 282 8.49 5.05 -9.54
C SER A 282 9.86 5.06 -10.20
N SER A 283 10.67 6.10 -9.96
CA SER A 283 12.05 6.20 -10.44
C SER A 283 12.95 5.11 -9.87
N ALA A 284 12.82 4.79 -8.57
CA ALA A 284 13.59 3.71 -7.95
C ALA A 284 13.31 2.36 -8.64
N ARG A 285 12.05 2.08 -8.99
CA ARG A 285 11.66 0.86 -9.68
C ARG A 285 12.12 0.86 -11.13
N LEU A 286 12.00 1.99 -11.85
CA LEU A 286 12.52 2.12 -13.21
C LEU A 286 14.02 1.84 -13.27
N ALA A 287 14.79 2.38 -12.31
CA ALA A 287 16.22 2.09 -12.19
C ALA A 287 16.47 0.61 -11.98
N MET A 288 15.71 -0.04 -11.10
CA MET A 288 15.82 -1.47 -10.84
C MET A 288 15.52 -2.32 -12.08
N VAL A 289 14.39 -2.10 -12.75
CA VAL A 289 13.96 -2.98 -13.85
C VAL A 289 14.76 -2.74 -15.14
N THR A 290 15.41 -1.59 -15.28
CA THR A 290 16.19 -1.24 -16.47
C THR A 290 17.71 -1.42 -16.32
N GLY A 291 18.20 -1.84 -15.16
CA GLY A 291 19.64 -1.94 -14.92
C GLY A 291 20.31 -0.58 -14.77
N GLY A 292 19.58 0.41 -14.25
CA GLY A 292 20.05 1.78 -14.06
C GLY A 292 20.09 2.64 -15.33
N ARG A 293 19.62 2.13 -16.48
CA ARG A 293 19.55 2.91 -17.73
C ARG A 293 18.54 4.05 -17.66
N ILE A 294 17.49 3.86 -16.85
CA ILE A 294 16.44 4.85 -16.63
C ILE A 294 16.36 5.09 -15.14
N THR A 295 16.72 6.29 -14.70
CA THR A 295 16.80 6.65 -13.28
C THR A 295 15.72 7.61 -12.84
N SER A 296 14.93 8.14 -13.78
CA SER A 296 13.82 9.05 -13.49
C SER A 296 12.85 9.14 -14.67
N ASP A 297 11.59 9.42 -14.38
CA ASP A 297 10.56 9.87 -15.33
C ASP A 297 10.35 11.40 -15.31
N HIS A 298 11.12 12.11 -14.46
CA HIS A 298 11.12 13.55 -14.27
C HIS A 298 9.83 14.14 -13.68
N ILE A 299 8.99 13.32 -13.04
CA ILE A 299 7.81 13.81 -12.34
C ILE A 299 8.16 14.08 -10.87
N PRO A 300 7.99 15.32 -10.37
CA PRO A 300 8.23 15.62 -8.97
C PRO A 300 7.06 15.13 -8.09
N ALA A 301 7.34 14.95 -6.79
CA ALA A 301 6.29 14.70 -5.82
C ALA A 301 5.23 15.81 -5.80
N HIS A 302 3.99 15.44 -5.49
CA HIS A 302 2.90 16.39 -5.39
C HIS A 302 3.12 17.41 -4.26
N THR A 303 2.60 18.63 -4.46
CA THR A 303 2.78 19.76 -3.53
C THR A 303 1.53 20.10 -2.71
N ASP A 304 0.47 19.31 -2.85
CA ASP A 304 -0.83 19.49 -2.20
C ASP A 304 -0.98 18.69 -0.89
N LEU A 305 0.06 17.94 -0.51
CA LEU A 305 0.12 17.19 0.74
C LEU A 305 0.02 18.10 1.97
N LEU A 306 -0.56 17.58 3.04
CA LEU A 306 -0.78 18.32 4.28
C LEU A 306 0.40 18.11 5.26
N PRO A 307 0.83 19.16 6.00
CA PRO A 307 1.88 19.03 7.01
C PRO A 307 1.40 18.29 8.26
N ASP A 308 0.09 18.30 8.49
CA ASP A 308 -0.58 17.72 9.65
C ASP A 308 -1.44 16.53 9.26
N PHE A 309 -1.79 15.72 10.25
CA PHE A 309 -2.67 14.56 10.09
C PHE A 309 -3.97 14.94 9.32
N PRO A 310 -4.38 14.21 8.27
CA PRO A 310 -3.92 12.87 7.87
C PRO A 310 -2.75 12.85 6.87
N TYR A 311 -2.04 13.97 6.65
CA TYR A 311 -0.86 14.12 5.77
C TYR A 311 -1.11 14.06 4.26
N LEU A 312 -2.12 13.31 3.80
CA LEU A 312 -2.53 13.32 2.40
C LEU A 312 -3.31 14.59 2.05
N GLY A 313 -3.18 15.04 0.81
CA GLY A 313 -3.81 16.27 0.33
C GLY A 313 -5.34 16.19 0.25
N HIS A 314 -5.97 17.35 0.11
CA HIS A 314 -7.43 17.44 0.00
C HIS A 314 -7.93 16.71 -1.26
N PRO A 315 -9.12 16.10 -1.23
CA PRO A 315 -9.71 15.50 -2.42
C PRO A 315 -9.80 16.50 -3.59
N HIS A 316 -9.37 16.08 -4.76
CA HIS A 316 -9.65 16.77 -6.01
C HIS A 316 -11.15 16.67 -6.35
N PRO A 317 -11.72 17.71 -6.98
CA PRO A 317 -13.09 17.66 -7.46
C PRO A 317 -13.32 16.44 -8.35
N ALA A 318 -14.47 15.78 -8.18
CA ALA A 318 -14.87 14.71 -9.08
C ALA A 318 -14.87 15.22 -10.52
N ARG A 319 -14.20 14.50 -11.43
CA ARG A 319 -14.16 14.86 -12.85
C ARG A 319 -15.59 14.80 -13.39
N THR A 320 -16.16 15.95 -13.73
CA THR A 320 -17.38 16.01 -14.53
C THR A 320 -17.01 15.57 -15.95
N GLY A 321 -17.52 14.41 -16.37
CA GLY A 321 -17.34 13.90 -17.74
C GLY A 321 -17.96 14.80 -18.80
#